data_AF-X0SV19-F1
#
_entry.id   AF-X0SV19-F1
#
_cell.length_a   1.000
_cell.length_b   1.000
_cell.length_c   1.000
_cell.angle_alpha   90.00
_cell.angle_beta   90.00
_cell.angle_gamma   90.00
#
_symmetry.space_group_name_H-M   'P 1'
#
loop_
_entity.id
_entity.type
_entity.pdbx_description
1 polymer ?
#
loop_
_entity_poly.entity_id
_entity_poly.type
_entity_poly.pdbx_seq_one_letter_code
_entity_poly.pdbx_strand_id
1 'polypeptide(L)' 'MSTPLRVLIVEDSEDDAVLMLHELRRGGYDPTSERVDTPEAMNTALDRQTWDIVLSDHA' A
#
# COMPACT_ATOMS: atom_id res chain seq x y z
N MET A 1 -16.24 12.60 5.08
CA MET A 1 -15.15 12.22 6.01
C MET A 1 -14.49 11.01 5.40
N SER A 2 -13.20 11.08 5.10
CA SER A 2 -12.44 9.96 4.56
C SER A 2 -11.96 9.05 5.70
N THR A 3 -11.97 7.74 5.49
CA THR A 3 -11.53 6.77 6.48
C THR A 3 -10.02 6.56 6.36
N PRO A 4 -9.21 6.85 7.39
CA PRO A 4 -7.77 6.58 7.36
C PRO A 4 -7.51 5.09 7.13
N LEU A 5 -6.58 4.78 6.22
CA LEU A 5 -6.25 3.40 5.86
C LEU A 5 -4.75 3.25 5.68
N ARG A 6 -4.09 2.37 6.45
CA ARG A 6 -2.67 2.07 6.25
C ARG A 6 -2.51 0.92 5.27
N VAL A 7 -1.82 1.17 4.16
CA VAL A 7 -1.71 0.25 3.03
C VAL A 7 -0.25 -0.08 2.76
N LEU A 8 0.15 -1.33 2.91
CA LEU A 8 1.44 -1.80 2.39
C LEU A 8 1.24 -2.28 0.97
N ILE A 9 1.99 -1.76 0.01
CA ILE A 9 1.89 -2.11 -1.40
C ILE A 9 3.16 -2.86 -1.80
N VAL A 10 3.03 -4.13 -2.20
CA VAL A 10 4.09 -4.95 -2.75
C VAL A 10 3.98 -4.89 -4.27
N GLU A 11 4.81 -4.05 -4.89
CA GLU A 11 4.69 -3.66 -6.29
C GLU A 11 6.03 -3.11 -6.82
N ASP A 12 6.48 -3.60 -7.98
CA ASP A 12 7.70 -3.17 -8.64
C ASP A 12 7.50 -1.90 -9.48
N SER A 13 6.26 -1.64 -9.91
CA SER A 13 5.85 -0.45 -10.65
C SER A 13 5.29 0.67 -9.77
N GLU A 14 6.00 1.80 -9.70
CA GLU A 14 5.50 2.97 -8.98
C GLU A 14 4.19 3.51 -9.55
N ASP A 15 4.02 3.46 -10.88
CA ASP A 15 2.82 3.93 -11.56
C ASP A 15 1.58 3.11 -11.16
N ASP A 16 1.71 1.79 -11.05
CA ASP A 16 0.61 0.92 -10.64
C ASP A 16 0.23 1.15 -9.17
N ALA A 17 1.21 1.35 -8.29
CA ALA A 17 0.96 1.73 -6.90
C ALA A 17 0.19 3.07 -6.79
N VAL A 18 0.51 4.05 -7.64
CA VAL A 18 -0.21 5.34 -7.68
C VAL A 18 -1.67 5.15 -8.12
N LEU A 19 -1.93 4.28 -9.10
CA LEU A 19 -3.28 3.96 -9.54
C LEU A 19 -4.09 3.28 -8.44
N MET A 20 -3.51 2.33 -7.71
CA MET A 20 -4.17 1.68 -6.56
C MET A 20 -4.57 2.70 -5.49
N LEU A 21 -3.67 3.64 -5.17
CA LEU A 21 -3.95 4.71 -4.21
C LEU A 21 -5.05 5.67 -4.69
N HIS A 22 -5.08 5.96 -5.99
CA HIS A 22 -6.13 6.77 -6.59
C HIS A 22 -7.50 6.13 -6.41
N GLU A 23 -7.63 4.83 -6.68
CA GLU A 23 -8.89 4.10 -6.54
C GLU A 23 -9.33 3.99 -5.07
N LEU A 24 -8.40 3.79 -4.13
CA LEU A 24 -8.72 3.82 -2.69
C LEU A 24 -9.27 5.19 -2.26
N ARG A 25 -8.65 6.28 -2.71
CA ARG A 25 -9.13 7.65 -2.44
C ARG A 25 -10.52 7.88 -3.04
N ARG A 26 -10.74 7.41 -4.26
CA ARG A 26 -12.03 7.48 -4.95
C ARG A 26 -13.12 6.67 -4.22
N GLY A 27 -12.73 5.58 -3.54
CA GLY A 27 -13.58 4.79 -2.65
C GLY A 27 -13.92 5.48 -1.31
N GLY A 28 -13.39 6.68 -1.04
CA GLY A 28 -13.65 7.42 0.18
C GLY A 28 -12.66 7.13 1.33
N TYR A 29 -11.55 6.45 1.05
CA TYR A 29 -10.47 6.25 2.01
C TYR A 29 -9.43 7.36 1.95
N ASP A 30 -8.65 7.51 3.02
CA ASP A 30 -7.45 8.34 3.08
C ASP A 30 -6.23 7.44 3.30
N PRO A 31 -5.67 6.86 2.23
CA PRO A 31 -4.61 5.87 2.33
C PRO A 31 -3.28 6.53 2.70
N THR A 32 -2.69 6.08 3.80
CA THR A 32 -1.26 6.23 4.10
C THR A 32 -0.56 4.97 3.65
N SER A 33 0.35 5.07 2.70
CA SER A 33 0.92 3.90 2.05
C SER A 33 2.44 3.86 2.03
N GLU A 34 2.98 2.66 1.94
CA GLU A 34 4.38 2.39 1.66
C GLU A 34 4.47 1.35 0.55
N ARG A 35 5.31 1.60 -0.45
CA ARG A 35 5.61 0.65 -1.52
C ARG A 35 6.91 -0.09 -1.21
N VAL A 36 6.91 -1.40 -1.44
CA VAL A 36 8.07 -2.28 -1.32
C VAL A 36 8.13 -3.19 -2.54
N ASP A 37 9.34 -3.50 -3.01
CA ASP A 37 9.60 -4.34 -4.19
C ASP A 37 10.57 -5.50 -3.89
N THR A 38 10.95 -5.66 -2.62
CA THR A 38 11.86 -6.72 -2.15
C THR A 38 11.32 -7.40 -0.90
N PRO A 39 11.61 -8.69 -0.69
CA PRO A 39 11.22 -9.41 0.52
C PRO A 39 11.76 -8.76 1.80
N GLU A 40 12.98 -8.22 1.76
CA GLU A 40 13.63 -7.56 2.91
C GLU A 40 12.91 -6.26 3.27
N ALA A 41 12.55 -5.45 2.28
CA ALA A 41 11.78 -4.22 2.49
C ALA A 41 10.37 -4.54 3.03
N MET A 42 9.72 -5.59 2.50
CA MET A 42 8.42 -6.04 3.00
C MET A 42 8.48 -6.44 4.47
N ASN A 43 9.44 -7.27 4.88
CA ASN A 43 9.61 -7.65 6.28
C ASN A 43 9.86 -6.43 7.18
N THR A 44 10.74 -5.52 6.73
CA THR A 44 11.03 -4.28 7.47
C THR A 44 9.78 -3.41 7.63
N ALA A 45 8.96 -3.29 6.59
CA ALA A 45 7.72 -2.51 6.64
C ALA A 45 6.67 -3.16 7.55
N LEU A 46 6.55 -4.49 7.54
CA LEU A 46 5.65 -5.26 8.41
C LEU A 46 6.03 -5.14 9.89
N ASP A 47 7.33 -5.14 10.21
CA ASP A 47 7.81 -5.00 11.59
C ASP A 47 7.68 -3.56 12.12
N ARG A 48 7.72 -2.57 11.22
CA ARG A 48 7.72 -1.14 11.60
C ARG A 48 6.38 -0.67 12.17
N GLN A 49 5.27 -1.18 11.67
CA GLN A 49 3.94 -0.77 12.10
C GLN A 49 2.86 -1.78 11.70
N THR A 50 1.69 -1.66 12.32
CA THR A 50 0.50 -2.40 11.89
C THR A 50 -0.07 -1.80 10.61
N TRP A 51 -0.32 -2.67 9.63
CA TRP A 51 -1.01 -2.34 8.38
C TRP A 51 -2.46 -2.81 8.45
N ASP A 52 -3.37 -2.04 7.86
CA ASP A 52 -4.80 -2.39 7.81
C ASP A 52 -5.08 -3.30 6.61
N ILE A 53 -4.31 -3.13 5.53
CA ILE A 53 -4.34 -3.99 4.34
C ILE A 53 -2.94 -4.07 3.72
N VAL A 54 -2.64 -5.23 3.13
CA VAL A 54 -1.48 -5.43 2.26
C VAL A 54 -2.00 -5.74 0.86
N LEU A 55 -1.60 -4.95 -0.12
CA LEU A 55 -1.86 -5.17 -1.53
C LEU A 55 -0.59 -5.74 -2.15
N SER A 56 -0.69 -6.86 -2.84
CA SER A 56 0.42 -7.43 -3.61
C SER A 56 -0.14 -7.73 -4.98
N ASP A 57 0.48 -7.17 -6.01
CA ASP A 57 0.23 -7.64 -7.36
C ASP A 57 1.18 -8.81 -7.67
N HIS A 58 0.69 -9.78 -8.44
CA HIS A 58 1.46 -10.91 -8.94
C HIS A 58 0.93 -11.24 -10.34
N ALA A 59 1.70 -10.85 -11.36
CA ALA A 59 1.41 -11.12 -12.77
C ALA A 59 1.89 -12.51 -13.21
#